data_AF-A0A5J4YMV8-F1
#
_entry.id   AF-A0A5J4YMV8-F1
#
_cell.length_a   1.000
_cell.length_b   1.000
_cell.length_c   1.000
_cell.angle_alpha   90.00
_cell.angle_beta   90.00
_cell.angle_gamma   90.00
#
_symmetry.space_group_name_H-M   'P 1'
#
loop_
_entity.id
_entity.type
_entity.pdbx_description
1 polymer ?
#
loop_
_entity_poly.entity_id
_entity_poly.type
_entity_poly.pdbx_seq_one_letter_code
_entity_poly.pdbx_strand_id
1 'polypeptide(L)'
;MTFAFSVLSVAFQRHPLPIPDTLCLPLPLRARRAVAPGVSQLKIAHKVFREHGRHDSADVTWMRSVIRKEWLESSELGCPLTDTERRLFPSDTQAPERFRMNDSASRVRTLMCELFDALSASSGSKCVSHELVKYRGGAQVDVSPHDLFHAHVFACEHGLGVLFHIAEYPRFSNASFPWNLGFCQKGSTLIPTPTMMHVRNVMWHDTRPCNLVVPLIRPGAKWEALASPGSLATVYEGDLGVPLFEVFRFPQRPELLAYSYR
;
A
#
# COMPACT_ATOMS: atom_id res chain seq x y z
N MET A 1 17.52 -8.30 15.91
CA MET A 1 17.95 -7.00 15.35
C MET A 1 17.05 -5.94 15.94
N THR A 2 17.63 -4.98 16.66
CA THR A 2 16.90 -3.81 17.17
C THR A 2 16.67 -2.86 16.00
N PHE A 3 15.42 -2.72 15.53
CA PHE A 3 15.08 -1.76 14.49
C PHE A 3 15.22 -0.35 15.08
N ALA A 4 16.24 0.39 14.65
CA ALA A 4 16.33 1.81 14.94
C ALA A 4 15.30 2.53 14.05
N PHE A 5 14.17 2.90 14.62
CA PHE A 5 13.16 3.68 13.91
C PHE A 5 13.71 5.07 13.58
N SER A 6 13.43 5.57 12.37
CA SER A 6 13.80 6.94 11.99
C SER A 6 13.03 7.97 12.84
N VAL A 7 13.57 9.19 12.97
CA VAL A 7 12.87 10.30 13.64
C VAL A 7 11.48 10.55 13.03
N LEU A 8 11.33 10.33 11.72
CA LEU A 8 10.06 10.52 11.05
C LEU A 8 9.07 9.38 11.31
N SER A 9 9.56 8.14 11.40
CA SER A 9 8.76 6.98 11.83
C SER A 9 8.15 7.24 13.21
N VAL A 10 8.98 7.70 14.16
CA VAL A 10 8.51 8.09 15.50
C VAL A 10 7.53 9.26 15.44
N ALA A 11 7.77 10.25 14.58
CA ALA A 11 6.87 11.39 14.42
C ALA A 11 5.49 10.97 13.87
N PHE A 12 5.45 10.08 12.87
CA PHE A 12 4.23 9.53 12.30
C PHE A 12 3.44 8.69 13.31
N GLN A 13 4.14 7.92 14.16
CA GLN A 13 3.50 7.14 15.22
C GLN A 13 2.89 8.02 16.32
N ARG A 14 3.49 9.18 16.61
CA ARG A 14 3.01 10.10 17.67
C ARG A 14 1.97 11.11 17.19
N HIS A 15 2.11 11.57 15.95
CA HIS A 15 1.25 12.56 15.35
C HIS A 15 0.79 12.09 13.96
N PRO A 16 -0.54 12.03 13.71
CA PRO A 16 -1.04 11.64 12.41
C PRO A 16 -0.68 12.68 11.34
N LEU A 17 -0.80 12.26 10.08
CA LEU A 17 -0.65 13.11 8.90
C LEU A 17 -1.56 14.36 8.96
N PRO A 18 -1.17 15.50 8.35
CA PRO A 18 -0.04 15.66 7.44
C PRO A 18 1.25 16.10 8.14
N ILE A 19 2.31 15.33 7.90
CA ILE A 19 3.69 15.75 8.14
C ILE A 19 4.08 16.73 7.01
N PRO A 20 4.99 17.70 7.23
CA PRO A 20 5.52 18.55 6.16
C PRO A 20 5.98 17.75 4.93
N ASP A 21 5.94 18.39 3.76
CA ASP A 21 6.27 17.76 2.47
C ASP A 21 5.35 16.60 2.08
N THR A 22 4.05 16.75 2.35
CA THR A 22 3.00 15.81 1.94
C THR A 22 2.00 16.50 1.04
N LEU A 23 1.58 15.80 -0.03
CA LEU A 23 0.41 16.19 -0.80
C LEU A 23 -0.82 15.47 -0.26
N CYS A 24 -1.90 16.20 -0.03
CA CYS A 24 -3.19 15.62 0.31
C CYS A 24 -4.09 15.63 -0.91
N LEU A 25 -4.37 14.44 -1.45
CA LEU A 25 -5.28 14.27 -2.57
C LEU A 25 -6.65 13.83 -2.03
N PRO A 26 -7.73 14.56 -2.37
CA PRO A 26 -9.06 14.21 -1.88
C PRO A 26 -9.47 12.85 -2.45
N LEU A 27 -9.96 11.96 -1.59
CA LEU A 27 -10.55 10.71 -2.07
C LEU A 27 -11.80 10.99 -2.92
N PRO A 28 -12.05 10.23 -4.01
CA PRO A 28 -13.32 10.29 -4.72
C PRO A 28 -14.51 10.01 -3.79
N LEU A 29 -15.69 10.58 -4.09
CA LEU A 29 -16.86 10.46 -3.21
C LEU A 29 -17.26 8.99 -2.97
N ARG A 30 -17.14 8.14 -4.00
CA ARG A 30 -17.42 6.71 -3.91
C ARG A 30 -16.49 6.02 -2.91
N ALA A 31 -15.18 6.25 -3.02
CA ALA A 31 -14.20 5.76 -2.06
C ALA A 31 -14.42 6.32 -0.65
N ARG A 32 -14.73 7.62 -0.49
CA ARG A 32 -15.08 8.21 0.82
C ARG A 32 -16.28 7.52 1.46
N ARG A 33 -17.32 7.20 0.69
CA ARG A 33 -18.52 6.50 1.17
C ARG A 33 -18.24 5.03 1.50
N ALA A 34 -17.34 4.38 0.78
CA ALA A 34 -16.92 3.00 1.07
C ALA A 34 -16.03 2.91 2.32
N VAL A 35 -15.18 3.92 2.51
CA VAL A 35 -14.25 4.00 3.64
C VAL A 35 -14.98 4.36 4.94
N ALA A 36 -15.96 5.28 4.91
CA ALA A 36 -16.61 5.79 6.12
C ALA A 36 -17.25 4.73 7.04
N PRO A 37 -17.89 3.65 6.53
CA PRO A 37 -18.38 2.53 7.33
C PRO A 37 -17.31 1.50 7.70
N GLY A 38 -16.15 1.50 7.03
CA GLY A 38 -15.02 0.62 7.31
C GLY A 38 -14.25 1.02 8.58
N VAL A 39 -14.15 2.33 8.85
CA VAL A 39 -13.49 2.94 10.02
C VAL A 39 -13.87 2.29 11.36
N SER A 40 -15.12 1.84 11.53
CA SER A 40 -15.54 1.16 12.76
C SER A 40 -14.92 -0.22 12.97
N GLN A 41 -14.61 -0.96 11.90
CA GLN A 41 -13.92 -2.25 11.96
C GLN A 41 -12.41 -2.09 12.17
N LEU A 42 -11.88 -0.96 11.73
CA LEU A 42 -10.49 -0.55 11.94
C LEU A 42 -10.13 -0.32 13.42
N LYS A 43 -11.14 -0.10 14.27
CA LYS A 43 -11.00 -0.07 15.74
C LYS A 43 -10.44 -1.36 16.33
N ILE A 44 -10.64 -2.51 15.67
CA ILE A 44 -10.09 -3.80 16.14
C ILE A 44 -8.57 -3.78 16.04
N ALA A 45 -8.00 -3.39 14.88
CA ALA A 45 -6.55 -3.29 14.72
C ALA A 45 -5.96 -2.25 15.68
N HIS A 46 -6.60 -1.10 15.83
CA HIS A 46 -6.18 -0.09 16.82
C HIS A 46 -6.25 -0.62 18.26
N LYS A 47 -7.31 -1.35 18.63
CA LYS A 47 -7.47 -1.97 19.96
C LYS A 47 -6.38 -3.00 20.21
N VAL A 48 -6.19 -3.95 19.28
CA VAL A 48 -5.16 -4.99 19.38
C VAL A 48 -3.77 -4.36 19.48
N PHE A 49 -3.47 -3.36 18.66
CA PHE A 49 -2.22 -2.60 18.69
C PHE A 49 -2.00 -1.90 20.03
N ARG A 50 -2.99 -1.20 20.60
CA ARG A 50 -2.82 -0.55 21.90
C ARG A 50 -2.68 -1.53 23.07
N GLU A 51 -3.40 -2.64 23.02
CA GLU A 51 -3.42 -3.61 24.12
C GLU A 51 -2.17 -4.50 24.14
N HIS A 52 -1.56 -4.76 22.97
CA HIS A 52 -0.51 -5.77 22.81
C HIS A 52 0.72 -5.26 22.04
N GLY A 53 0.78 -3.98 21.65
CA GLY A 53 1.84 -3.40 20.83
C GLY A 53 3.17 -3.17 21.55
N ARG A 54 3.53 -4.00 22.55
CA ARG A 54 4.90 -4.02 23.04
C ARG A 54 5.77 -4.64 21.94
N HIS A 55 6.88 -3.98 21.65
CA HIS A 55 7.69 -4.20 20.45
C HIS A 55 8.61 -5.44 20.54
N ASP A 56 8.11 -6.58 21.03
CA ASP A 56 8.82 -7.85 20.87
C ASP A 56 8.31 -8.60 19.63
N SER A 57 9.14 -9.49 19.09
CA SER A 57 8.83 -10.21 17.86
C SER A 57 7.66 -11.18 18.00
N ALA A 58 7.38 -11.68 19.22
CA ALA A 58 6.30 -12.63 19.47
C ALA A 58 4.94 -11.93 19.45
N ASP A 59 4.86 -10.72 20.03
CA ASP A 59 3.68 -9.87 20.04
C ASP A 59 3.27 -9.45 18.62
N VAL A 60 4.23 -9.19 17.73
CA VAL A 60 3.97 -8.85 16.32
C VAL A 60 3.38 -10.02 15.55
N THR A 61 3.95 -11.22 15.66
CA THR A 61 3.42 -12.43 14.98
C THR A 61 2.02 -12.78 15.47
N TRP A 62 1.78 -12.68 16.79
CA TRP A 62 0.45 -12.89 17.36
C TRP A 62 -0.55 -11.84 16.86
N MET A 63 -0.19 -10.56 16.87
CA MET A 63 -1.05 -9.47 16.41
C MET A 63 -1.43 -9.64 14.93
N ARG A 64 -0.46 -10.00 14.08
CA ARG A 64 -0.72 -10.35 12.67
C ARG A 64 -1.74 -11.48 12.56
N SER A 65 -1.60 -12.53 13.36
CA SER A 65 -2.52 -13.68 13.36
C SER A 65 -3.93 -13.28 13.76
N VAL A 66 -4.09 -12.49 14.83
CA VAL A 66 -5.39 -12.00 15.31
C VAL A 66 -6.05 -11.11 14.26
N ILE A 67 -5.34 -10.09 13.77
CA ILE A 67 -5.90 -9.17 12.77
C ILE A 67 -6.23 -9.91 11.47
N ARG A 68 -5.36 -10.82 11.02
CA ARG A 68 -5.64 -11.70 9.88
C ARG A 68 -6.92 -12.51 10.10
N LYS A 69 -7.07 -13.18 11.25
CA LYS A 69 -8.24 -14.00 11.54
C LYS A 69 -9.53 -13.17 11.52
N GLU A 70 -9.50 -11.99 12.13
CA GLU A 70 -10.68 -11.12 12.27
C GLU A 70 -11.04 -10.40 10.95
N TRP A 71 -10.06 -10.05 10.11
CA TRP A 71 -10.30 -9.18 8.95
C TRP A 71 -10.19 -9.86 7.60
N LEU A 72 -9.23 -10.79 7.47
CA LEU A 72 -9.02 -11.46 6.19
C LEU A 72 -9.98 -12.62 6.00
N GLU A 73 -10.50 -13.22 7.09
CA GLU A 73 -11.36 -14.42 7.11
C GLU A 73 -11.28 -15.18 5.78
N SER A 74 -10.26 -16.03 5.61
CA SER A 74 -9.85 -16.51 4.29
C SER A 74 -10.65 -17.72 3.81
N SER A 75 -10.95 -17.80 2.51
CA SER A 75 -11.45 -19.04 1.88
C SER A 75 -10.40 -19.63 0.94
N GLU A 76 -10.55 -20.91 0.65
CA GLU A 76 -9.77 -21.55 -0.41
C GLU A 76 -9.93 -20.80 -1.74
N LEU A 77 -8.85 -20.81 -2.52
CA LEU A 77 -8.87 -20.28 -3.86
C LEU A 77 -9.78 -21.17 -4.73
N GLY A 78 -11.01 -20.76 -5.03
CA GLY A 78 -11.93 -21.46 -5.95
C GLY A 78 -11.43 -21.65 -7.40
N CYS A 79 -10.26 -21.15 -7.74
CA CYS A 79 -9.54 -21.38 -9.00
C CYS A 79 -8.03 -21.16 -8.79
N PRO A 80 -7.18 -21.98 -9.42
CA PRO A 80 -5.73 -21.89 -9.26
C PRO A 80 -5.20 -20.56 -9.83
N LEU A 81 -4.06 -20.12 -9.28
CA LEU A 81 -3.30 -19.02 -9.88
C LEU A 81 -2.81 -19.42 -11.29
N THR A 82 -2.64 -18.44 -12.18
CA THR A 82 -1.90 -18.65 -13.43
C THR A 82 -0.40 -18.75 -13.16
N ASP A 83 0.38 -19.22 -14.12
CA ASP A 83 1.85 -19.24 -13.99
C ASP A 83 2.44 -17.83 -13.84
N THR A 84 1.85 -16.85 -14.51
CA THR A 84 2.21 -15.44 -14.38
C THR A 84 1.96 -14.95 -12.96
N GLU A 85 0.78 -15.23 -12.41
CA GLU A 85 0.43 -14.85 -11.04
C GLU A 85 1.35 -15.54 -10.02
N ARG A 86 1.58 -16.86 -10.14
CA ARG A 86 2.52 -17.60 -9.28
C ARG A 86 3.91 -16.98 -9.23
N ARG A 87 4.43 -16.51 -10.37
CA ARG A 87 5.78 -15.92 -10.47
C ARG A 87 5.91 -14.54 -9.83
N LEU A 88 4.81 -13.84 -9.60
CA LEU A 88 4.81 -12.58 -8.84
C LEU A 88 4.98 -12.83 -7.34
N PHE A 89 4.87 -14.09 -6.89
CA PHE A 89 5.04 -14.49 -5.49
C PHE A 89 6.36 -15.25 -5.30
N PRO A 90 7.43 -14.59 -4.83
CA PRO A 90 8.77 -15.19 -4.77
C PRO A 90 8.96 -16.26 -3.67
N SER A 91 7.91 -16.67 -2.93
CA SER A 91 8.02 -17.75 -1.94
C SER A 91 6.91 -18.79 -2.05
N ASP A 92 7.30 -20.05 -2.26
CA ASP A 92 6.41 -21.23 -2.33
C ASP A 92 5.81 -21.61 -0.98
N THR A 93 6.24 -20.98 0.13
CA THR A 93 5.83 -21.39 1.48
C THR A 93 4.51 -20.80 1.94
N GLN A 94 3.90 -19.90 1.15
CA GLN A 94 2.66 -19.23 1.53
C GLN A 94 1.76 -19.14 0.29
N ALA A 95 0.68 -19.92 0.26
CA ALA A 95 -0.35 -19.74 -0.74
C ALA A 95 -1.14 -18.45 -0.41
N PRO A 96 -1.41 -17.57 -1.40
CA PRO A 96 -2.26 -16.41 -1.15
C PRO A 96 -3.67 -16.86 -0.83
N GLU A 97 -4.34 -16.10 0.02
CA GLU A 97 -5.71 -16.35 0.45
C GLU A 97 -6.66 -15.35 -0.23
N ARG A 98 -7.94 -15.72 -0.33
CA ARG A 98 -8.99 -14.77 -0.76
C ARG A 98 -9.70 -14.20 0.45
N PHE A 99 -10.02 -12.90 0.38
CA PHE A 99 -11.01 -12.31 1.27
C PHE A 99 -12.36 -13.05 1.11
N ARG A 100 -12.94 -13.54 2.22
CA ARG A 100 -14.33 -14.06 2.20
C ARG A 100 -15.35 -12.94 1.97
N MET A 101 -16.56 -13.35 1.62
CA MET A 101 -17.73 -12.49 1.43
C MET A 101 -18.54 -12.23 2.71
N ASN A 102 -18.02 -12.53 3.91
CA ASN A 102 -18.72 -12.20 5.15
C ASN A 102 -18.81 -10.67 5.36
N ASP A 103 -19.66 -10.21 6.29
CA ASP A 103 -19.92 -8.78 6.50
C ASP A 103 -18.69 -7.92 6.84
N SER A 104 -17.66 -8.49 7.50
CA SER A 104 -16.44 -7.77 7.88
C SER A 104 -15.42 -7.72 6.75
N ALA A 105 -15.05 -8.88 6.21
CA ALA A 105 -14.16 -9.00 5.08
C ALA A 105 -14.74 -8.33 3.83
N SER A 106 -16.06 -8.35 3.62
CA SER A 106 -16.74 -7.64 2.53
C SER A 106 -16.49 -6.13 2.60
N ARG A 107 -16.44 -5.53 3.78
CA ARG A 107 -16.16 -4.09 3.94
C ARG A 107 -14.70 -3.77 3.72
N VAL A 108 -13.76 -4.55 4.26
CA VAL A 108 -12.32 -4.37 4.00
C VAL A 108 -12.02 -4.58 2.51
N ARG A 109 -12.59 -5.63 1.90
CA ARG A 109 -12.52 -5.89 0.45
C ARG A 109 -13.07 -4.71 -0.34
N THR A 110 -14.26 -4.20 0.03
CA THR A 110 -14.87 -3.03 -0.61
C THR A 110 -13.98 -1.80 -0.50
N LEU A 111 -13.43 -1.53 0.69
CA LEU A 111 -12.48 -0.44 0.91
C LEU A 111 -11.26 -0.57 -0.02
N MET A 112 -10.64 -1.75 -0.08
CA MET A 112 -9.47 -1.99 -0.93
C MET A 112 -9.81 -1.84 -2.41
N CYS A 113 -10.91 -2.43 -2.89
CA CYS A 113 -11.37 -2.27 -4.27
C CYS A 113 -11.55 -0.79 -4.63
N GLU A 114 -12.17 0.00 -3.74
CA GLU A 114 -12.47 1.40 -3.99
C GLU A 114 -11.21 2.29 -3.93
N LEU A 115 -10.22 1.95 -3.09
CA LEU A 115 -8.92 2.62 -3.12
C LEU A 115 -8.15 2.32 -4.42
N PHE A 116 -8.13 1.06 -4.87
CA PHE A 116 -7.53 0.68 -6.15
C PHE A 116 -8.24 1.38 -7.32
N ASP A 117 -9.58 1.41 -7.33
CA ASP A 117 -10.37 2.09 -8.35
C ASP A 117 -10.12 3.61 -8.34
N ALA A 118 -10.02 4.22 -7.15
CA ALA A 118 -9.74 5.65 -7.00
C ALA A 118 -8.37 6.05 -7.58
N LEU A 119 -7.37 5.20 -7.41
CA LEU A 119 -6.02 5.43 -7.93
C LEU A 119 -5.92 5.13 -9.44
N SER A 120 -6.67 4.14 -9.94
CA SER A 120 -6.65 3.70 -11.34
C SER A 120 -7.55 4.54 -12.26
N ALA A 121 -8.50 5.31 -11.70
CA ALA A 121 -9.40 6.13 -12.50
C ALA A 121 -8.59 7.15 -13.31
N SER A 122 -8.75 7.17 -14.64
CA SER A 122 -7.91 7.97 -15.55
C SER A 122 -8.59 9.24 -16.07
N SER A 123 -9.85 9.50 -15.73
CA SER A 123 -10.67 10.52 -16.40
C SER A 123 -11.15 11.65 -15.48
N GLY A 124 -10.90 12.90 -15.90
CA GLY A 124 -11.41 14.13 -15.26
C GLY A 124 -10.34 14.97 -14.56
N SER A 125 -10.47 16.30 -14.61
CA SER A 125 -9.52 17.29 -14.06
C SER A 125 -9.39 17.31 -12.52
N LYS A 126 -10.15 16.46 -11.82
CA LYS A 126 -10.11 16.27 -10.36
C LYS A 126 -9.81 14.83 -9.95
N CYS A 127 -9.36 13.99 -10.89
CA CYS A 127 -9.03 12.60 -10.61
C CYS A 127 -7.64 12.49 -9.95
N VAL A 128 -7.47 11.50 -9.06
CA VAL A 128 -6.21 11.26 -8.33
C VAL A 128 -5.04 11.05 -9.29
N SER A 129 -5.24 10.26 -10.35
CA SER A 129 -4.21 10.05 -11.39
C SER A 129 -3.80 11.37 -12.06
N HIS A 130 -4.76 12.23 -12.40
CA HIS A 130 -4.50 13.53 -13.01
C HIS A 130 -3.67 14.46 -12.10
N GLU A 131 -4.00 14.51 -10.81
CA GLU A 131 -3.21 15.26 -9.84
C GLU A 131 -1.81 14.67 -9.68
N LEU A 132 -1.67 13.33 -9.60
CA LEU A 132 -0.38 12.67 -9.53
C LEU A 132 0.51 13.01 -10.74
N VAL A 133 -0.03 13.08 -11.97
CA VAL A 133 0.73 13.48 -13.17
C VAL A 133 1.36 14.87 -13.01
N LYS A 134 0.66 15.84 -12.40
CA LYS A 134 1.22 17.18 -12.17
C LYS A 134 2.48 17.12 -11.33
N TYR A 135 2.47 16.33 -10.26
CA TYR A 135 3.61 16.20 -9.34
C TYR A 135 4.73 15.31 -9.87
N ARG A 136 4.50 14.55 -10.94
CA ARG A 136 5.53 13.77 -11.64
C ARG A 136 6.29 14.58 -12.70
N GLY A 137 6.09 15.90 -12.75
CA GLY A 137 6.71 16.76 -13.76
C GLY A 137 6.09 16.58 -15.14
N GLY A 138 4.79 16.26 -15.20
CA GLY A 138 4.05 16.06 -16.45
C GLY A 138 4.30 14.70 -17.11
N ALA A 139 5.13 13.83 -16.52
CA ALA A 139 5.31 12.46 -16.98
C ALA A 139 3.98 11.71 -16.89
N GLN A 140 3.41 11.40 -18.05
CA GLN A 140 2.28 10.50 -18.14
C GLN A 140 2.78 9.09 -17.83
N VAL A 141 2.50 8.67 -16.61
CA VAL A 141 2.40 7.26 -16.31
C VAL A 141 0.92 7.00 -16.30
N ASP A 142 0.46 6.20 -17.24
CA ASP A 142 -0.85 5.59 -17.11
C ASP A 142 -0.81 4.81 -15.81
N VAL A 143 -1.47 5.34 -14.77
CA VAL A 143 -1.66 4.61 -13.53
C VAL A 143 -2.65 3.50 -13.87
N SER A 144 -2.10 2.43 -14.41
CA SER A 144 -2.85 1.29 -14.80
C SER A 144 -3.04 0.43 -13.56
N PRO A 145 -3.98 -0.51 -13.60
CA PRO A 145 -4.02 -1.52 -12.58
C PRO A 145 -2.63 -2.22 -12.44
N HIS A 146 -1.78 -2.32 -13.48
CA HIS A 146 -0.39 -2.84 -13.38
C HIS A 146 0.53 -2.08 -12.44
N ASP A 147 0.27 -0.79 -12.21
CA ASP A 147 1.03 0.07 -11.30
C ASP A 147 0.46 0.06 -9.88
N LEU A 148 -0.71 -0.54 -9.70
CA LEU A 148 -1.50 -0.52 -8.46
C LEU A 148 -1.91 -1.91 -8.02
N PHE A 149 -1.44 -3.00 -8.61
CA PHE A 149 -1.88 -4.35 -8.21
C PHE A 149 -1.36 -4.79 -6.86
N HIS A 150 -0.66 -3.93 -6.14
CA HIS A 150 0.00 -4.24 -4.90
C HIS A 150 -0.22 -3.10 -3.89
N ALA A 151 -0.61 -3.47 -2.68
CA ALA A 151 -0.71 -2.56 -1.56
C ALA A 151 -0.31 -3.27 -0.27
N HIS A 152 0.39 -2.55 0.60
CA HIS A 152 0.80 -3.00 1.92
C HIS A 152 -0.16 -2.47 2.96
N VAL A 153 -0.70 -3.35 3.80
CA VAL A 153 -1.58 -2.97 4.91
C VAL A 153 -0.79 -3.02 6.21
N PHE A 154 -0.84 -1.93 6.98
CA PHE A 154 -0.13 -1.81 8.25
C PHE A 154 -1.04 -1.24 9.34
N ALA A 155 -0.80 -1.64 10.59
CA ALA A 155 -1.43 -1.07 11.77
C ALA A 155 -0.46 -0.18 12.54
N CYS A 156 -0.93 0.96 13.03
CA CYS A 156 -0.17 1.87 13.86
C CYS A 156 -1.04 2.40 15.01
N GLU A 157 -0.44 3.23 15.88
CA GLU A 157 -1.13 3.85 17.00
C GLU A 157 -2.36 4.65 16.55
N HIS A 158 -2.37 5.19 15.34
CA HIS A 158 -3.47 6.00 14.83
C HIS A 158 -4.53 5.23 14.02
N GLY A 159 -4.36 3.91 13.86
CA GLY A 159 -5.30 3.05 13.14
C GLY A 159 -4.63 2.27 12.02
N LEU A 160 -5.40 1.98 10.96
CA LEU A 160 -4.90 1.27 9.79
C LEU A 160 -4.39 2.26 8.75
N GLY A 161 -3.30 1.90 8.09
CA GLY A 161 -2.89 2.48 6.83
C GLY A 161 -2.77 1.44 5.72
N VAL A 162 -2.90 1.95 4.50
CA VAL A 162 -2.67 1.22 3.26
C VAL A 162 -1.65 2.01 2.46
N LEU A 163 -0.50 1.41 2.19
CA LEU A 163 0.58 1.98 1.38
C LEU A 163 0.59 1.33 0.00
N PHE A 164 0.47 2.15 -1.03
CA PHE A 164 0.61 1.77 -2.43
C PHE A 164 1.98 2.23 -2.92
N HIS A 165 2.72 1.33 -3.57
CA HIS A 165 3.90 1.70 -4.35
C HIS A 165 3.48 1.82 -5.80
N ILE A 166 3.31 3.05 -6.27
CA ILE A 166 3.08 3.27 -7.69
C ILE A 166 4.42 3.16 -8.43
N ALA A 167 4.38 2.81 -9.71
CA ALA A 167 5.59 2.68 -10.53
C ALA A 167 6.60 1.65 -9.95
N GLU A 168 6.10 0.57 -9.33
CA GLU A 168 6.92 -0.44 -8.64
C GLU A 168 7.86 -1.22 -9.56
N TYR A 169 7.45 -1.47 -10.79
CA TYR A 169 8.19 -2.30 -11.74
C TYR A 169 8.55 -1.53 -13.03
N PRO A 170 9.48 -0.55 -12.98
CA PRO A 170 9.94 0.15 -14.18
C PRO A 170 10.58 -0.81 -15.18
N ARG A 171 10.47 -0.52 -16.47
CA ARG A 171 11.11 -1.29 -17.53
C ARG A 171 12.63 -1.33 -17.31
N PHE A 172 13.21 -2.53 -17.34
CA PHE A 172 14.66 -2.69 -17.31
C PHE A 172 15.33 -1.92 -18.46
N SER A 173 16.37 -1.16 -18.15
CA SER A 173 17.13 -0.36 -19.10
C SER A 173 18.51 -0.07 -18.54
N ASN A 174 19.58 -0.51 -19.20
CA ASN A 174 20.95 -0.20 -18.73
C ASN A 174 21.21 1.31 -18.57
N ALA A 175 20.52 2.15 -19.34
CA ALA A 175 20.72 3.60 -19.33
C ALA A 175 19.90 4.33 -18.24
N SER A 176 18.68 3.85 -17.94
CA SER A 176 17.73 4.58 -17.09
C SER A 176 17.24 3.80 -15.88
N PHE A 177 17.32 2.46 -15.95
CA PHE A 177 16.90 1.55 -14.89
C PHE A 177 17.67 0.21 -14.91
N PRO A 178 18.98 0.18 -14.58
CA PRO A 178 19.83 -1.03 -14.61
C PRO A 178 19.52 -2.08 -13.53
N TRP A 179 18.33 -2.07 -12.92
CA TRP A 179 17.92 -3.05 -11.91
C TRP A 179 16.98 -4.07 -12.54
N ASN A 180 17.46 -5.30 -12.68
CA ASN A 180 16.67 -6.42 -13.21
C ASN A 180 15.86 -7.05 -12.06
N LEU A 181 14.57 -6.74 -12.01
CA LEU A 181 13.60 -7.28 -11.05
C LEU A 181 12.90 -8.53 -11.60
N GLY A 182 13.44 -9.13 -12.66
CA GLY A 182 12.99 -10.39 -13.23
C GLY A 182 11.60 -10.31 -13.85
N PHE A 183 10.74 -11.27 -13.49
CA PHE A 183 9.44 -11.45 -14.12
C PHE A 183 8.51 -10.26 -13.94
N CYS A 184 8.58 -9.55 -12.80
CA CYS A 184 7.70 -8.42 -12.49
C CYS A 184 7.86 -7.24 -13.46
N GLN A 185 9.01 -7.11 -14.14
CA GLN A 185 9.25 -6.07 -15.15
C GLN A 185 8.86 -6.49 -16.57
N LYS A 186 8.50 -7.75 -16.79
CA LYS A 186 8.28 -8.27 -18.14
C LYS A 186 7.09 -7.58 -18.81
N GLY A 187 7.35 -6.89 -19.92
CA GLY A 187 6.34 -6.14 -20.66
C GLY A 187 6.00 -4.77 -20.06
N SER A 188 6.67 -4.34 -18.98
CA SER A 188 6.53 -3.00 -18.46
C SER A 188 6.98 -1.97 -19.49
N THR A 189 6.15 -0.96 -19.74
CA THR A 189 6.46 0.20 -20.59
C THR A 189 6.91 1.41 -19.79
N LEU A 190 6.90 1.31 -18.46
CA LEU A 190 7.19 2.38 -17.53
C LEU A 190 8.67 2.80 -17.61
N ILE A 191 8.90 4.06 -17.96
CA ILE A 191 10.25 4.66 -17.98
C ILE A 191 10.36 5.57 -16.75
N PRO A 192 11.24 5.26 -15.79
CA PRO A 192 11.28 6.00 -14.55
C PRO A 192 12.04 7.32 -14.70
N THR A 193 11.49 8.39 -14.11
CA THR A 193 12.17 9.69 -13.97
C THR A 193 12.39 10.01 -12.49
N PRO A 194 13.39 10.83 -12.13
CA PRO A 194 13.60 11.25 -10.75
C PRO A 194 12.36 11.87 -10.11
N THR A 195 11.68 12.77 -10.84
CA THR A 195 10.45 13.43 -10.35
C THR A 195 9.30 12.45 -10.12
N MET A 196 9.19 11.42 -10.96
CA MET A 196 8.19 10.38 -10.78
C MET A 196 8.44 9.56 -9.51
N MET A 197 9.70 9.22 -9.25
CA MET A 197 10.09 8.46 -8.06
C MET A 197 9.83 9.23 -6.76
N HIS A 198 9.90 10.56 -6.78
CA HIS A 198 9.64 11.38 -5.58
C HIS A 198 8.22 11.27 -5.04
N VAL A 199 7.24 10.89 -5.86
CA VAL A 199 5.83 10.82 -5.47
C VAL A 199 5.27 9.42 -5.54
N ARG A 200 6.15 8.42 -5.50
CA ARG A 200 5.77 7.03 -5.78
C ARG A 200 4.99 6.34 -4.66
N ASN A 201 5.05 6.86 -3.45
CA ASN A 201 4.33 6.33 -2.31
C ASN A 201 2.99 7.03 -2.22
N VAL A 202 1.90 6.29 -2.26
CA VAL A 202 0.57 6.83 -1.99
C VAL A 202 0.01 6.08 -0.82
N MET A 203 -0.47 6.80 0.19
CA MET A 203 -0.95 6.23 1.42
C MET A 203 -2.39 6.63 1.63
N TRP A 204 -3.20 5.67 2.05
CA TRP A 204 -4.45 5.95 2.73
C TRP A 204 -4.29 5.64 4.22
N HIS A 205 -4.90 6.46 5.07
CA HIS A 205 -4.88 6.25 6.52
C HIS A 205 -6.25 6.57 7.11
N ASP A 206 -6.63 5.86 8.17
CA ASP A 206 -7.95 5.94 8.82
C ASP A 206 -8.23 7.26 9.57
N THR A 207 -7.38 8.28 9.39
CA THR A 207 -7.58 9.60 9.99
C THR A 207 -8.58 10.44 9.18
N ARG A 208 -9.33 11.29 9.89
CA ARG A 208 -10.19 12.30 9.26
C ARG A 208 -9.42 13.61 9.04
N PRO A 209 -9.55 14.28 7.88
CA PRO A 209 -10.33 13.84 6.71
C PRO A 209 -9.68 12.66 5.98
N CYS A 210 -10.51 11.71 5.53
CA CYS A 210 -10.07 10.54 4.75
C CYS A 210 -9.59 11.01 3.36
N ASN A 211 -8.29 11.24 3.24
CA ASN A 211 -7.60 11.64 2.02
C ASN A 211 -6.54 10.61 1.67
N LEU A 212 -6.10 10.64 0.40
CA LEU A 212 -4.85 10.03 0.02
C LEU A 212 -3.72 11.01 0.35
N VAL A 213 -2.64 10.46 0.86
CA VAL A 213 -1.45 11.19 1.31
C VAL A 213 -0.29 10.70 0.46
N VAL A 214 0.40 11.64 -0.18
CA VAL A 214 1.56 11.36 -1.02
C VAL A 214 2.78 12.00 -0.36
N PRO A 215 3.63 11.21 0.32
CA PRO A 215 4.95 11.64 0.75
C PRO A 215 5.79 12.16 -0.41
N LEU A 216 6.36 13.36 -0.27
CA LEU A 216 7.34 13.88 -1.22
C LEU A 216 8.73 13.42 -0.80
N ILE A 217 9.29 12.46 -1.52
CA ILE A 217 10.61 11.89 -1.24
C ILE A 217 11.63 12.49 -2.19
N ARG A 218 12.19 13.64 -1.80
CA ARG A 218 13.13 14.41 -2.61
C ARG A 218 14.19 15.05 -1.69
N PRO A 219 15.36 15.44 -2.22
CA PRO A 219 16.40 16.09 -1.43
C PRO A 219 15.87 17.23 -0.56
N GLY A 220 16.11 17.11 0.74
CA GLY A 220 15.74 18.11 1.75
C GLY A 220 14.30 18.01 2.28
N ALA A 221 13.48 17.09 1.77
CA ALA A 221 12.17 16.80 2.34
C ALA A 221 12.29 15.87 3.56
N LYS A 222 11.41 16.02 4.54
CA LYS A 222 11.47 15.16 5.75
C LYS A 222 11.33 13.68 5.42
N TRP A 223 10.45 13.34 4.47
CA TRP A 223 10.17 11.98 4.04
C TRP A 223 11.35 11.26 3.37
N GLU A 224 12.38 11.99 2.94
CA GLU A 224 13.62 11.39 2.42
C GLU A 224 14.27 10.44 3.42
N ALA A 225 14.17 10.73 4.72
CA ALA A 225 14.73 9.89 5.78
C ALA A 225 14.06 8.52 5.95
N LEU A 226 12.90 8.31 5.32
CA LEU A 226 12.18 7.02 5.30
C LEU A 226 12.37 6.25 3.99
N ALA A 227 13.02 6.85 2.99
CA ALA A 227 13.33 6.14 1.79
C ALA A 227 14.49 5.17 2.03
N SER A 228 14.25 3.88 1.78
CA SER A 228 15.33 2.91 1.81
C SER A 228 16.44 3.31 0.82
N PRO A 229 17.72 3.37 1.23
CA PRO A 229 18.80 3.72 0.33
C PRO A 229 18.83 2.81 -0.90
N GLY A 230 18.84 3.40 -2.10
CA GLY A 230 18.81 2.64 -3.36
C GLY A 230 17.45 2.03 -3.73
N SER A 231 16.38 2.26 -2.95
CA SER A 231 15.03 1.74 -3.24
C SER A 231 14.24 2.57 -4.24
N LEU A 232 14.87 3.59 -4.83
CA LEU A 232 14.22 4.55 -5.72
C LEU A 232 13.07 5.27 -5.00
N ALA A 233 13.35 5.77 -3.80
CA ALA A 233 12.37 6.48 -2.99
C ALA A 233 11.17 5.62 -2.54
N THR A 234 11.32 4.31 -2.34
CA THR A 234 10.29 3.47 -1.70
C THR A 234 10.36 3.60 -0.17
N VAL A 235 9.19 3.76 0.46
CA VAL A 235 8.99 3.64 1.91
C VAL A 235 8.60 2.21 2.26
N TYR A 236 9.22 1.67 3.30
CA TYR A 236 8.83 0.37 3.86
C TYR A 236 7.65 0.55 4.81
N GLU A 237 6.61 -0.27 4.70
CA GLU A 237 5.41 -0.19 5.54
C GLU A 237 5.72 -0.41 7.04
N GLY A 238 6.80 -1.14 7.35
CA GLY A 238 7.30 -1.32 8.71
C GLY A 238 7.81 -0.02 9.36
N ASP A 239 8.16 0.98 8.57
CA ASP A 239 8.52 2.31 9.09
C ASP A 239 7.29 3.13 9.50
N LEU A 240 6.09 2.73 9.06
CA LEU A 240 4.83 3.39 9.35
C LEU A 240 4.07 2.70 10.50
N GLY A 241 4.37 1.43 10.76
CA GLY A 241 3.70 0.66 11.80
C GLY A 241 4.05 -0.82 11.71
N VAL A 242 3.17 -1.68 12.22
CA VAL A 242 3.32 -3.12 12.08
C VAL A 242 2.74 -3.58 10.76
N PRO A 243 3.55 -4.16 9.84
CA PRO A 243 3.05 -4.75 8.61
C PRO A 243 2.11 -5.91 8.94
N LEU A 244 0.94 -5.94 8.31
CA LEU A 244 -0.07 -6.98 8.53
C LEU A 244 -0.11 -7.97 7.38
N PHE A 245 -0.40 -7.47 6.18
CA PHE A 245 -0.52 -8.26 4.97
C PHE A 245 -0.44 -7.37 3.73
N GLU A 246 -0.13 -7.99 2.60
CA GLU A 246 -0.19 -7.39 1.28
C GLU A 246 -1.50 -7.77 0.61
N VAL A 247 -2.02 -6.88 -0.22
CA VAL A 247 -3.22 -7.12 -1.02
C VAL A 247 -2.87 -6.99 -2.49
N PHE A 248 -3.25 -8.02 -3.24
CA PHE A 248 -3.12 -8.06 -4.68
C PHE A 248 -4.47 -8.02 -5.36
N ARG A 249 -4.57 -7.19 -6.40
CA ARG A 249 -5.68 -7.21 -7.35
C ARG A 249 -5.12 -7.67 -8.68
N PHE A 250 -5.74 -8.63 -9.35
CA PHE A 250 -5.33 -8.98 -10.71
C PHE A 250 -6.37 -8.47 -11.70
N PRO A 251 -5.97 -7.96 -12.87
CA PRO A 251 -6.93 -7.39 -13.83
C PRO A 251 -7.82 -8.47 -14.45
N GLN A 252 -7.34 -9.71 -14.55
CA GLN A 252 -8.12 -10.84 -15.05
C GLN A 252 -9.02 -11.48 -13.99
N ARG A 253 -9.04 -10.96 -12.76
CA ARG A 253 -9.72 -11.59 -11.63
C ARG A 253 -10.63 -10.61 -10.89
N PRO A 254 -11.86 -11.02 -10.54
CA PRO A 254 -12.72 -10.21 -9.66
C PRO A 254 -12.31 -10.30 -8.18
N GLU A 255 -11.46 -11.27 -7.82
CA GLU A 255 -11.05 -11.50 -6.44
C GLU A 255 -9.86 -10.61 -6.04
N LEU A 256 -9.88 -10.17 -4.79
CA LEU A 256 -8.70 -9.63 -4.12
C LEU A 256 -8.02 -10.78 -3.38
N LEU A 257 -6.70 -10.87 -3.54
CA LEU A 257 -5.88 -11.81 -2.79
C LEU A 257 -5.19 -11.07 -1.65
N ALA A 258 -5.09 -11.73 -0.49
CA ALA A 258 -4.34 -11.24 0.65
C ALA A 258 -3.22 -12.22 1.01
N TYR A 259 -2.09 -11.66 1.43
CA TYR A 259 -0.91 -12.40 1.80
C TYR A 259 -0.33 -11.85 3.10
N SER A 260 -0.39 -12.60 4.19
CA SER A 260 0.19 -12.12 5.45
C SER A 260 1.65 -12.50 5.55
N TYR A 261 2.45 -11.54 6.00
CA TYR A 261 3.82 -11.79 6.43
C TYR A 261 3.81 -12.88 7.51
N ARG A 262 4.64 -13.92 7.35
CA ARG A 262 4.94 -14.88 8.41
C ARG A 262 5.98 -14.31 9.35
#